data_AF-A0A7X8NAT0-F1
#
_entry.id   AF-A0A7X8NAT0-F1
#
_cell.length_a   1.000
_cell.length_b   1.000
_cell.length_c   1.000
_cell.angle_alpha   90.00
_cell.angle_beta   90.00
_cell.angle_gamma   90.00
#
_symmetry.space_group_name_H-M   'P 1'
#
loop_
_entity.id
_entity.type
_entity.pdbx_description
1 polymer ?
#
loop_
_entity_poly.entity_id
_entity_poly.type
_entity_poly.pdbx_seq_one_letter_code
_entity_poly.pdbx_strand_id
1 'polypeptide(L)'
;MKNQIQMNANNFFLILFLLHSTLSFSQKQVDVFFVLEKENTDYLFTGNLDENINYITLFNRKDYEFHRKKVIEAKKEGKYFFDKESGTDNLNINVSKLTFEIISSKKIELTNCNLNNLKLVNYKWLNENSWKKIAKQPYDYKNIYFLYKIKENVYKSYKVGLTLVAY
;
A
#
# COMPACT_ATOMS: atom_id res chain seq x y z
N MET A 1 1.82 68.77 10.37
CA MET A 1 2.42 67.68 11.17
C MET A 1 2.04 66.35 10.55
N LYS A 2 3.00 65.58 10.02
CA LYS A 2 2.77 64.21 9.51
C LYS A 2 3.25 63.24 10.59
N ASN A 3 2.32 62.52 11.23
CA ASN A 3 2.66 61.43 12.13
C ASN A 3 3.12 60.23 11.30
N GLN A 4 4.41 59.93 11.34
CA GLN A 4 4.93 58.65 10.86
C GLN A 4 4.79 57.63 12.00
N ILE A 5 3.94 56.63 11.77
CA ILE A 5 3.84 55.45 12.63
C ILE A 5 5.14 54.67 12.41
N GLN A 6 6.10 54.82 13.33
CA GLN A 6 7.28 53.95 13.37
C GLN A 6 6.83 52.57 13.84
N MET A 7 6.64 51.64 12.89
CA MET A 7 6.56 50.23 13.23
C MET A 7 7.93 49.79 13.76
N ASN A 8 7.93 49.30 15.00
CA ASN A 8 9.11 48.74 15.65
C ASN A 8 9.64 47.57 14.81
N ALA A 9 10.87 47.65 14.32
CA ALA A 9 11.48 46.66 13.42
C ALA A 9 11.42 45.24 14.00
N ASN A 10 11.45 45.10 15.34
CA ASN A 10 11.30 43.83 16.04
C ASN A 10 9.95 43.13 15.77
N ASN A 11 8.86 43.88 15.60
CA ASN A 11 7.55 43.29 15.29
C ASN A 11 7.47 42.80 13.85
N PHE A 12 8.21 43.40 12.92
CA PHE A 12 8.25 42.99 11.51
C PHE A 12 9.03 41.68 11.31
N PHE A 13 10.16 41.53 12.00
CA PHE A 13 10.94 40.29 12.00
C PHE A 13 10.19 39.11 12.62
N LEU A 14 9.42 39.35 13.68
CA LEU A 14 8.55 38.34 14.31
C LEU A 14 7.46 37.82 13.36
N ILE A 15 6.82 38.71 12.61
CA ILE A 15 5.81 38.34 11.60
C ILE A 15 6.44 37.54 10.45
N LEU A 16 7.64 37.92 10.00
CA LEU A 16 8.37 37.17 8.96
C LEU A 16 8.74 35.75 9.44
N PHE A 17 9.18 35.62 10.69
CA PHE A 17 9.53 34.32 11.30
C PHE A 17 8.29 33.43 11.47
N LEU A 18 7.16 34.01 11.88
CA LEU A 18 5.88 33.30 12.00
C LEU A 18 5.34 32.84 10.63
N LEU A 19 5.47 33.67 9.58
CA LEU A 19 5.08 33.31 8.21
C LEU A 19 5.98 32.23 7.59
N HIS A 20 7.27 32.18 7.95
CA HIS A 20 8.16 31.11 7.48
C HIS A 20 7.95 29.80 8.25
N SER A 21 7.58 29.85 9.53
CA SER A 21 7.36 28.66 10.34
C SER A 21 6.13 27.84 9.95
N THR A 22 5.11 28.46 9.33
CA THR A 22 3.90 27.76 8.88
C THR A 22 4.02 27.17 7.46
N LEU A 23 5.04 27.56 6.69
CA LEU A 23 5.28 27.04 5.34
C LEU A 23 6.08 25.71 5.34
N SER A 24 6.70 25.32 6.46
CA SER A 24 7.63 24.18 6.49
C SER A 24 7.02 22.81 6.80
N PHE A 25 5.69 22.68 6.96
CA PHE A 25 5.06 21.38 7.25
C PHE A 25 4.14 20.82 6.15
N SER A 26 3.98 21.50 5.02
CA SER A 26 3.26 20.97 3.86
C SER A 26 4.23 20.34 2.86
N GLN A 27 4.91 19.26 3.25
CA GLN A 27 5.48 18.37 2.23
C GLN A 27 4.28 17.86 1.42
N LYS A 28 4.20 18.24 0.13
CA LYS A 28 3.13 17.81 -0.79
C LYS A 28 3.18 16.28 -0.92
N GLN A 29 2.48 15.59 -0.03
CA GLN A 29 2.31 14.14 -0.10
C GLN A 29 1.55 13.82 -1.39
N VAL A 30 2.15 12.94 -2.20
CA VAL A 30 1.59 12.50 -3.48
C VAL A 30 0.91 11.14 -3.32
N ASP A 31 -0.10 10.88 -4.14
CA ASP A 31 -0.70 9.55 -4.22
C ASP A 31 0.27 8.59 -4.92
N VAL A 32 0.37 7.37 -4.40
CA VAL A 32 1.19 6.30 -4.98
C VAL A 32 0.30 5.20 -5.55
N PHE A 33 0.77 4.55 -6.60
CA PHE A 33 0.01 3.58 -7.37
C PHE A 33 0.80 2.28 -7.51
N PHE A 34 0.17 1.17 -7.20
CA PHE A 34 0.74 -0.17 -7.35
C PHE A 34 -0.06 -0.93 -8.40
N VAL A 35 0.60 -1.46 -9.41
CA VAL A 35 -0.05 -2.25 -10.47
C VAL A 35 -0.14 -3.71 -10.01
N LEU A 36 -1.37 -4.22 -9.90
CA LEU A 36 -1.67 -5.60 -9.58
C LEU A 36 -1.56 -6.47 -10.83
N GLU A 37 -0.57 -7.36 -10.83
CA GLU A 37 -0.26 -8.27 -11.92
C GLU A 37 -0.50 -9.70 -11.47
N LYS A 38 -1.35 -10.45 -12.19
CA LYS A 38 -1.61 -11.87 -11.88
C LYS A 38 -0.34 -12.71 -11.90
N GLU A 39 0.59 -12.37 -12.78
CA GLU A 39 1.84 -13.10 -13.00
C GLU A 39 3.04 -12.27 -12.53
N ASN A 40 3.14 -12.02 -11.22
CA ASN A 40 4.28 -11.30 -10.63
C ASN A 40 5.26 -12.24 -9.92
N THR A 41 6.57 -12.00 -10.00
CA THR A 41 7.60 -12.87 -9.39
C THR A 41 7.73 -12.74 -7.87
N ASP A 42 7.30 -11.62 -7.29
CA ASP A 42 7.57 -11.30 -5.89
C ASP A 42 6.39 -11.65 -4.98
N TYR A 43 5.18 -11.59 -5.53
CA TYR A 43 3.95 -11.83 -4.79
C TYR A 43 2.93 -12.68 -5.55
N LEU A 44 1.98 -13.18 -4.78
CA LEU A 44 0.76 -13.81 -5.24
C LEU A 44 -0.42 -13.10 -4.59
N PHE A 45 -1.51 -12.95 -5.32
CA PHE A 45 -2.79 -12.62 -4.71
C PHE A 45 -3.84 -13.57 -5.23
N THR A 46 -4.78 -13.92 -4.36
CA THR A 46 -5.86 -14.85 -4.66
C THR A 46 -7.18 -14.13 -4.53
N GLY A 47 -8.13 -14.46 -5.40
CA GLY A 47 -9.50 -13.95 -5.33
C GLY A 47 -9.94 -13.30 -6.63
N ASN A 48 -11.25 -13.27 -6.82
CA ASN A 48 -11.88 -12.58 -7.92
C ASN A 48 -12.04 -11.10 -7.53
N LEU A 49 -11.14 -10.25 -8.02
CA LEU A 49 -11.21 -8.82 -7.74
C LEU A 49 -12.44 -8.14 -8.40
N ASP A 50 -13.19 -8.84 -9.25
CA ASP A 50 -14.42 -8.31 -9.84
C ASP A 50 -15.62 -8.36 -8.87
N GLU A 51 -15.54 -9.11 -7.78
CA GLU A 51 -16.57 -9.21 -6.73
C GLU A 51 -16.45 -8.11 -5.65
N ASN A 52 -17.48 -8.01 -4.79
CA ASN A 52 -17.47 -7.13 -3.63
C ASN A 52 -16.51 -7.68 -2.56
N ILE A 53 -15.24 -7.34 -2.70
CA ILE A 53 -14.18 -7.71 -1.77
C ILE A 53 -13.88 -6.55 -0.81
N ASN A 54 -13.64 -6.90 0.45
CA ASN A 54 -13.27 -5.94 1.50
C ASN A 54 -11.75 -5.82 1.67
N TYR A 55 -10.99 -6.83 1.23
CA TYR A 55 -9.55 -6.92 1.45
C TYR A 55 -8.82 -7.41 0.21
N ILE A 56 -7.58 -6.94 0.04
CA ILE A 56 -6.61 -7.48 -0.91
C ILE A 56 -5.43 -8.02 -0.12
N THR A 57 -5.11 -9.30 -0.30
CA THR A 57 -3.96 -9.94 0.36
C THR A 57 -2.90 -10.31 -0.67
N LEU A 58 -1.67 -9.83 -0.44
CA LEU A 58 -0.48 -10.15 -1.22
C LEU A 58 0.40 -11.10 -0.40
N PHE A 59 0.48 -12.36 -0.82
CA PHE A 59 1.37 -13.36 -0.25
C PHE A 59 2.76 -13.24 -0.87
N ASN A 60 3.80 -13.38 -0.06
CA ASN A 60 5.16 -13.54 -0.57
C ASN A 60 5.23 -14.81 -1.41
N ARG A 61 5.62 -14.69 -2.69
CA ARG A 61 5.59 -15.83 -3.62
C ARG A 61 6.56 -16.94 -3.20
N LYS A 62 7.76 -16.58 -2.74
CA LYS A 62 8.79 -17.56 -2.35
C LYS A 62 8.32 -18.40 -1.16
N ASP A 63 7.78 -17.73 -0.14
CA ASP A 63 7.27 -18.41 1.06
C ASP A 63 6.09 -19.32 0.73
N TYR A 64 5.18 -18.83 -0.13
CA TYR A 64 4.02 -19.60 -0.58
C TYR A 64 4.42 -20.85 -1.38
N GLU A 65 5.33 -20.73 -2.34
CA GLU A 65 5.78 -21.88 -3.13
C GLU A 65 6.57 -22.88 -2.27
N PHE A 66 7.35 -22.40 -1.30
CA PHE A 66 8.00 -23.27 -0.32
C PHE A 66 6.97 -24.07 0.50
N HIS A 67 5.96 -23.38 1.05
CA HIS A 67 4.86 -24.01 1.78
C HIS A 67 4.14 -25.04 0.92
N ARG A 68 3.76 -24.66 -0.32
CA ARG A 68 3.08 -25.55 -1.27
C ARG A 68 3.90 -26.81 -1.57
N LYS A 69 5.22 -26.69 -1.74
CA LYS A 69 6.10 -27.85 -1.94
C LYS A 69 6.06 -28.79 -0.72
N LYS A 70 6.10 -28.23 0.50
CA LYS A 70 6.02 -29.01 1.75
C LYS A 70 4.67 -29.68 1.94
N VAL A 71 3.58 -29.04 1.55
CA VAL A 71 2.25 -29.67 1.50
C VAL A 71 2.24 -30.89 0.58
N ILE A 72 2.82 -30.78 -0.61
CA ILE A 72 2.87 -31.90 -1.57
C ILE A 72 3.72 -33.06 -1.02
N GLU A 73 4.87 -32.77 -0.42
CA GLU A 73 5.73 -33.77 0.23
C GLU A 73 4.99 -34.47 1.38
N ALA A 74 4.38 -33.73 2.30
CA ALA A 74 3.66 -34.29 3.44
C ALA A 74 2.42 -35.11 3.02
N LYS A 75 1.72 -34.71 1.95
CA LYS A 75 0.61 -35.50 1.39
C LYS A 75 1.08 -36.83 0.84
N LYS A 76 2.22 -36.86 0.13
CA LYS A 76 2.80 -38.11 -0.38
C LYS A 76 3.23 -39.05 0.74
N GLU A 77 3.67 -38.51 1.87
CA GLU A 77 4.06 -39.28 3.06
C GLU A 77 2.88 -39.67 3.96
N GLY A 78 1.65 -39.24 3.65
CA GLY A 78 0.47 -39.48 4.49
C GLY A 78 0.48 -38.71 5.82
N LYS A 79 1.30 -37.65 5.93
CA LYS A 79 1.51 -36.86 7.16
C LYS A 79 0.79 -35.52 7.16
N TYR A 80 0.17 -35.12 6.04
CA TYR A 80 -0.52 -33.84 5.94
C TYR A 80 -1.89 -33.88 6.60
N PHE A 81 -2.16 -32.89 7.46
CA PHE A 81 -3.45 -32.65 8.08
C PHE A 81 -3.81 -31.16 7.97
N PHE A 82 -5.07 -30.87 7.63
CA PHE A 82 -5.61 -29.51 7.58
C PHE A 82 -6.80 -29.41 8.52
N ASP A 83 -6.69 -28.55 9.52
CA ASP A 83 -7.79 -28.21 10.40
C ASP A 83 -8.66 -27.14 9.72
N LYS A 84 -9.91 -27.50 9.43
CA LYS A 84 -10.86 -26.59 8.79
C LYS A 84 -11.34 -25.50 9.73
N GLU A 85 -11.38 -25.74 11.05
CA GLU A 85 -11.89 -24.79 12.03
C GLU A 85 -10.87 -23.66 12.25
N SER A 86 -9.60 -24.00 12.42
CA SER A 86 -8.53 -23.01 12.54
C SER A 86 -8.09 -22.42 11.20
N GLY A 87 -8.33 -23.14 10.09
CA GLY A 87 -7.80 -22.78 8.78
C GLY A 87 -6.28 -22.99 8.64
N THR A 88 -5.68 -23.81 9.50
CA THR A 88 -4.22 -24.07 9.53
C THR A 88 -3.91 -25.53 9.19
N ASP A 89 -2.78 -25.76 8.54
CA ASP A 89 -2.22 -27.10 8.41
C ASP A 89 -1.19 -27.41 9.51
N ASN A 90 -0.84 -28.69 9.63
CA ASN A 90 0.09 -29.19 10.63
C ASN A 90 1.58 -28.98 10.27
N LEU A 91 1.91 -28.18 9.24
CA LEU A 91 3.30 -27.96 8.83
C LEU A 91 3.96 -26.83 9.62
N ASN A 92 3.20 -25.98 10.32
CA ASN A 92 3.69 -24.83 11.07
C ASN A 92 4.62 -23.91 10.23
N ILE A 93 4.36 -23.80 8.93
CA ILE A 93 5.11 -22.91 8.04
C ILE A 93 4.33 -21.61 7.91
N ASN A 94 4.95 -20.49 8.28
CA ASN A 94 4.36 -19.20 8.04
C ASN A 94 4.60 -18.72 6.59
N VAL A 95 3.58 -18.13 5.99
CA VAL A 95 3.64 -17.47 4.69
C VAL A 95 3.45 -15.98 4.90
N SER A 96 4.52 -15.22 4.72
CA SER A 96 4.49 -13.76 4.85
C SER A 96 3.45 -13.14 3.92
N LYS A 97 2.63 -12.23 4.43
CA LYS A 97 1.57 -11.57 3.63
C LYS A 97 1.32 -10.13 4.05
N LEU A 98 0.90 -9.32 3.09
CA LEU A 98 0.41 -7.96 3.28
C LEU A 98 -1.09 -7.93 2.98
N THR A 99 -1.92 -7.62 3.97
CA THR A 99 -3.38 -7.51 3.81
C THR A 99 -3.82 -6.05 3.88
N PHE A 100 -4.52 -5.58 2.86
CA PHE A 100 -4.98 -4.21 2.70
C PHE A 100 -6.50 -4.15 2.72
N GLU A 101 -7.07 -3.28 3.54
CA GLU A 101 -8.50 -2.96 3.51
C GLU A 101 -8.83 -2.12 2.27
N ILE A 102 -9.94 -2.40 1.60
CA ILE A 102 -10.43 -1.57 0.49
C ILE A 102 -11.32 -0.47 1.07
N ILE A 103 -10.90 0.78 0.91
CA ILE A 103 -11.67 1.96 1.34
C ILE A 103 -12.70 2.34 0.26
N SER A 104 -12.29 2.31 -1.01
CA SER A 104 -13.17 2.57 -2.14
C SER A 104 -12.61 1.97 -3.41
N SER A 105 -13.48 1.75 -4.39
CA SER A 105 -13.07 1.32 -5.72
C SER A 105 -13.77 2.11 -6.80
N LYS A 106 -13.11 2.28 -7.94
CA LYS A 106 -13.69 2.87 -9.14
C LYS A 106 -13.03 2.31 -10.39
N LYS A 107 -13.77 2.28 -11.49
CA LYS A 107 -13.22 2.01 -12.82
C LYS A 107 -12.60 3.28 -13.37
N ILE A 108 -11.40 3.18 -13.94
CA ILE A 108 -10.69 4.30 -14.57
C ILE A 108 -10.11 3.87 -15.91
N GLU A 109 -10.01 4.83 -16.83
CA GLU A 109 -9.30 4.68 -18.09
C GLU A 109 -7.93 5.32 -17.98
N LEU A 110 -6.88 4.55 -18.24
CA LEU A 110 -5.49 4.98 -18.23
C LEU A 110 -4.83 4.53 -19.52
N THR A 111 -4.55 5.49 -20.40
CA THR A 111 -3.64 5.27 -21.54
C THR A 111 -2.21 5.06 -21.04
N ASN A 112 -1.32 4.53 -21.89
CA ASN A 112 0.09 4.37 -21.55
C ASN A 112 0.75 5.68 -21.09
N CYS A 113 0.46 6.81 -21.75
CA CYS A 113 0.95 8.13 -21.31
C CYS A 113 0.44 8.51 -19.92
N ASN A 114 -0.83 8.25 -19.63
CA ASN A 114 -1.42 8.59 -18.33
C ASN A 114 -0.88 7.70 -17.20
N LEU A 115 -0.61 6.42 -17.49
CA LEU A 115 -0.03 5.48 -16.53
C LEU A 115 1.40 5.90 -16.13
N ASN A 116 2.21 6.35 -17.10
CA ASN A 116 3.58 6.79 -16.86
C ASN A 116 3.69 8.08 -16.03
N ASN A 117 2.61 8.86 -15.96
CA ASN A 117 2.55 10.08 -15.14
C ASN A 117 2.21 9.79 -13.67
N LEU A 118 1.86 8.55 -13.31
CA LEU A 118 1.57 8.16 -11.94
C LEU A 118 2.87 7.86 -11.19
N LYS A 119 2.91 8.14 -9.87
CA LYS A 119 3.98 7.66 -8.99
C LYS A 119 3.78 6.15 -8.75
N LEU A 120 4.29 5.34 -9.69
CA LEU A 120 4.24 3.89 -9.60
C LEU A 120 5.24 3.40 -8.54
N VAL A 121 4.77 2.48 -7.69
CA VAL A 121 5.58 1.80 -6.67
C VAL A 121 5.56 0.30 -6.93
N ASN A 122 6.59 -0.41 -6.45
CA ASN A 122 6.71 -1.86 -6.59
C ASN A 122 6.43 -2.59 -5.27
N TYR A 123 6.48 -3.93 -5.29
CA TYR A 123 6.20 -4.75 -4.12
C TYR A 123 7.18 -4.51 -2.97
N LYS A 124 8.47 -4.30 -3.27
CA LYS A 124 9.48 -3.92 -2.28
C LYS A 124 9.11 -2.63 -1.55
N TRP A 125 8.71 -1.60 -2.30
CA TRP A 125 8.27 -0.34 -1.71
C TRP A 125 7.04 -0.53 -0.83
N LEU A 126 6.05 -1.33 -1.25
CA LEU A 126 4.89 -1.65 -0.41
C LEU A 126 5.34 -2.29 0.91
N ASN A 127 6.17 -3.32 0.84
CA ASN A 127 6.66 -4.03 2.02
C ASN A 127 7.43 -3.11 2.99
N GLU A 128 8.17 -2.12 2.47
CA GLU A 128 8.96 -1.19 3.28
C GLU A 128 8.16 0.01 3.82
N ASN A 129 7.01 0.34 3.23
CA ASN A 129 6.33 1.61 3.53
C ASN A 129 4.86 1.45 3.94
N SER A 130 4.19 0.34 3.63
CA SER A 130 2.75 0.17 3.91
C SER A 130 2.42 -0.18 5.37
N TRP A 131 3.39 -0.57 6.19
CA TRP A 131 3.19 -0.94 7.60
C TRP A 131 3.29 0.26 8.56
N LYS A 132 3.88 1.36 8.11
CA LYS A 132 4.38 2.39 9.03
C LYS A 132 3.28 3.21 9.72
N LYS A 133 1.98 2.97 9.51
CA LYS A 133 0.91 3.67 10.26
C LYS A 133 0.88 3.35 11.76
N ILE A 134 1.40 2.20 12.17
CA ILE A 134 1.47 1.84 13.59
C ILE A 134 2.60 2.65 14.30
N ALA A 135 3.59 3.12 13.55
CA ALA A 135 4.68 3.96 14.07
C ALA A 135 4.46 5.43 13.64
N LYS A 136 4.28 6.34 14.60
CA LYS A 136 4.09 7.79 14.39
C LYS A 136 5.30 8.46 13.70
N GLN A 137 5.48 8.24 12.39
CA GLN A 137 6.57 8.83 11.59
C GLN A 137 6.00 9.57 10.37
N PRO A 138 6.69 10.62 9.88
CA PRO A 138 6.26 11.33 8.69
C PRO A 138 6.32 10.43 7.45
N TYR A 139 5.25 10.44 6.64
CA TYR A 139 5.15 9.69 5.38
C TYR A 139 5.33 10.60 4.17
N ASP A 140 5.92 10.08 3.09
CA ASP A 140 6.15 10.80 1.82
C ASP A 140 4.99 10.63 0.81
N TYR A 141 3.90 9.97 1.23
CA TYR A 141 2.73 9.70 0.38
C TYR A 141 1.40 9.97 1.10
N LYS A 142 0.36 10.25 0.31
CA LYS A 142 -0.98 10.60 0.81
C LYS A 142 -1.90 9.37 0.87
N ASN A 143 -2.05 8.68 -0.25
CA ASN A 143 -2.84 7.45 -0.35
C ASN A 143 -2.11 6.41 -1.20
N ILE A 144 -2.46 5.14 -1.00
CA ILE A 144 -2.05 4.02 -1.85
C ILE A 144 -3.25 3.61 -2.70
N TYR A 145 -3.03 3.44 -3.99
CA TYR A 145 -4.01 2.89 -4.92
C TYR A 145 -3.49 1.62 -5.56
N PHE A 146 -4.28 0.56 -5.57
CA PHE A 146 -4.00 -0.64 -6.33
C PHE A 146 -4.73 -0.57 -7.67
N LEU A 147 -4.02 -0.82 -8.77
CA LEU A 147 -4.53 -0.78 -10.13
C LEU A 147 -4.58 -2.21 -10.68
N TYR A 148 -5.79 -2.75 -10.83
CA TYR A 148 -6.01 -4.05 -11.45
C TYR A 148 -6.50 -3.87 -12.88
N LYS A 149 -5.76 -4.38 -13.86
CA LYS A 149 -6.12 -4.27 -15.28
C LYS A 149 -7.28 -5.20 -15.61
N ILE A 150 -8.39 -4.64 -16.08
CA ILE A 150 -9.58 -5.40 -16.52
C ILE A 150 -9.50 -5.69 -18.02
N LYS A 151 -9.14 -4.67 -18.82
CA LYS A 151 -8.93 -4.76 -20.26
C LYS A 151 -7.91 -3.71 -20.71
N GLU A 152 -7.63 -3.63 -22.00
CA GLU A 152 -6.73 -2.62 -22.54
C GLU A 152 -7.12 -1.21 -22.08
N ASN A 153 -6.15 -0.48 -21.50
CA ASN A 153 -6.29 0.86 -20.95
C ASN A 153 -7.38 1.05 -19.86
N VAL A 154 -7.95 -0.03 -19.32
CA VAL A 154 -9.02 0.06 -18.30
C VAL A 154 -8.62 -0.69 -17.05
N TYR A 155 -8.66 0.03 -15.94
CA TYR A 155 -8.24 -0.47 -14.63
C TYR A 155 -9.39 -0.33 -13.62
N LYS A 156 -9.49 -1.29 -12.70
CA LYS A 156 -10.18 -1.10 -11.43
C LYS A 156 -9.15 -0.54 -10.44
N SER A 157 -9.38 0.68 -9.98
CA SER A 157 -8.56 1.35 -9.00
C SER A 157 -9.17 1.16 -7.62
N TYR A 158 -8.40 0.61 -6.70
CA TYR A 158 -8.76 0.44 -5.29
C TYR A 158 -7.97 1.42 -4.46
N LYS A 159 -8.66 2.34 -3.78
CA LYS A 159 -8.04 3.07 -2.68
C LYS A 159 -7.95 2.12 -1.49
N VAL A 160 -6.74 1.91 -0.98
CA VAL A 160 -6.53 0.95 0.11
C VAL A 160 -6.12 1.61 1.42
N GLY A 161 -6.60 1.04 2.53
CA GLY A 161 -6.22 1.31 3.90
C GLY A 161 -5.00 0.50 4.33
N LEU A 162 -4.53 0.76 5.55
CA LEU A 162 -3.24 0.28 6.05
C LEU A 162 -3.37 -1.07 6.76
N THR A 163 -2.24 -1.78 6.79
CA THR A 163 -2.12 -3.24 6.76
C THR A 163 -2.32 -3.92 8.13
N LEU A 164 -2.92 -5.12 8.13
CA LEU A 164 -2.69 -6.14 9.17
C LEU A 164 -1.59 -7.08 8.67
N VAL A 165 -0.41 -7.08 9.32
CA VAL A 165 0.63 -8.08 9.05
C VAL A 165 0.41 -9.25 9.97
N ALA A 166 0.29 -10.46 9.41
CA ALA A 166 0.39 -11.70 10.16
C ALA A 166 1.75 -12.33 9.84
N TYR A 167 2.60 -12.38 10.86
CA TYR A 167 3.81 -13.20 10.91
C TYR A 167 3.53 -14.55 11.56
#